data_AF-A0AAD1MVA3-F1
#
_entry.id   AF-A0AAD1MVA3-F1
#
_cell.length_a   1.000
_cell.length_b   1.000
_cell.length_c   1.000
_cell.angle_alpha   90.00
_cell.angle_beta   90.00
_cell.angle_gamma   90.00
#
_symmetry.space_group_name_H-M   'P 1'
#
loop_
_entity.id
_entity.type
_entity.pdbx_description
1 polymer ?
#
loop_
_entity_poly.entity_id
_entity_poly.type
_entity_poly.pdbx_seq_one_letter_code
_entity_poly.pdbx_strand_id
1 'polypeptide(L)'
;MVNYLDKHGSFSDTDWDWISSVGPGLNRTVEQLRQHALATLKTFDPSRPIQDRAEFVVNAVENQQLGETLSLLVVAEESLFQWQRLRIARVEATEPQHLQKVLDDARELLAHQMAADGELYRRAQTVLDAVARTEAIDGFRFWSVQGLTRDLPKLREDLDRFAHARRAQALEWSEINAPTPKEAIQAAADKASVAATQALEAATEGYTAVSNFFSKTTREGSKLFGKRRSCDQSDEE
;
A
#
# COMPACT_ATOMS: atom_id res chain seq x y z
N MET A 1 -7.34 -21.37 -6.33
CA MET A 1 -7.97 -21.53 -5.00
C MET A 1 -9.23 -20.69 -4.85
N VAL A 2 -9.26 -19.42 -5.32
CA VAL A 2 -10.50 -18.62 -5.41
C VAL A 2 -11.62 -19.36 -6.17
N ASN A 3 -11.31 -20.01 -7.30
CA ASN A 3 -12.25 -20.88 -8.02
C ASN A 3 -12.81 -22.08 -7.22
N TYR A 4 -12.16 -22.47 -6.11
CA TYR A 4 -12.66 -23.54 -5.23
C TYR A 4 -13.69 -22.98 -4.24
N LEU A 5 -13.47 -21.76 -3.72
CA LEU A 5 -14.49 -21.03 -2.94
C LEU A 5 -15.72 -20.71 -3.79
N ASP A 6 -15.53 -20.28 -5.04
CA ASP A 6 -16.64 -20.01 -5.96
C ASP A 6 -17.46 -21.27 -6.29
N LYS A 7 -16.87 -22.46 -6.17
CA LYS A 7 -17.53 -23.75 -6.44
C LYS A 7 -18.08 -24.45 -5.21
N HIS A 8 -17.47 -24.29 -4.05
CA HIS A 8 -17.77 -25.08 -2.85
C HIS A 8 -18.32 -24.25 -1.66
N GLY A 9 -18.34 -22.92 -1.75
CA GLY A 9 -19.00 -22.03 -0.81
C GLY A 9 -18.30 -21.84 0.55
N SER A 10 -17.46 -22.78 0.99
CA SER A 10 -16.62 -22.60 2.18
C SER A 10 -15.35 -23.47 2.15
N PHE A 11 -14.35 -23.05 2.92
CA PHE A 11 -13.18 -23.88 3.24
C PHE A 11 -13.51 -24.86 4.36
N SER A 12 -13.01 -26.09 4.27
CA SER A 12 -13.01 -27.02 5.40
C SER A 12 -12.09 -26.50 6.53
N ASP A 13 -12.35 -26.92 7.77
CA ASP A 13 -11.54 -26.50 8.93
C ASP A 13 -10.08 -26.96 8.78
N THR A 14 -9.87 -28.16 8.25
CA THR A 14 -8.53 -28.71 7.99
C THR A 14 -7.77 -27.86 6.99
N ASP A 15 -8.36 -27.55 5.84
CA ASP A 15 -7.70 -26.73 4.81
C ASP A 15 -7.41 -25.31 5.31
N TRP A 16 -8.31 -24.76 6.13
CA TRP A 16 -8.14 -23.46 6.76
C TRP A 16 -6.96 -23.43 7.72
N ASP A 17 -6.82 -24.45 8.59
CA ASP A 17 -5.73 -24.50 9.56
C ASP A 17 -4.35 -24.49 8.88
N TRP A 18 -4.21 -25.21 7.75
CA TRP A 18 -2.98 -25.18 6.95
C TRP A 18 -2.65 -23.78 6.41
N ILE A 19 -3.64 -23.09 5.80
CA ILE A 19 -3.41 -21.80 5.13
C ILE A 19 -3.41 -20.60 6.08
N SER A 20 -4.05 -20.72 7.25
CA SER A 20 -4.11 -19.64 8.25
C SER A 20 -2.71 -19.20 8.72
N SER A 21 -1.77 -20.15 8.78
CA SER A 21 -0.38 -19.92 9.17
C SER A 21 0.41 -19.04 8.18
N VAL A 22 -0.04 -18.95 6.92
CA VAL A 22 0.67 -18.28 5.83
C VAL A 22 0.59 -16.74 5.94
N GLY A 23 -0.52 -16.19 6.43
CA GLY A 23 -0.76 -14.75 6.48
C GLY A 23 0.32 -13.93 7.21
N PRO A 24 0.69 -14.29 8.46
CA PRO A 24 1.77 -13.61 9.16
C PRO A 24 3.13 -13.72 8.45
N GLY A 25 3.38 -14.85 7.76
CA GLY A 25 4.56 -15.04 6.94
C GLY A 25 4.61 -14.08 5.76
N LEU A 26 3.51 -13.95 5.03
CA LEU A 26 3.39 -13.03 3.89
C LEU A 26 3.60 -11.57 4.30
N ASN A 27 2.99 -11.13 5.40
CA ASN A 27 3.18 -9.77 5.90
C ASN A 27 4.66 -9.49 6.22
N ARG A 28 5.34 -10.44 6.87
CA ARG A 28 6.78 -10.32 7.14
C ARG A 28 7.59 -10.26 5.84
N THR A 29 7.29 -11.11 4.85
CA THR A 29 8.00 -11.13 3.57
C THR A 29 7.83 -9.82 2.82
N VAL A 30 6.63 -9.25 2.80
CA VAL A 30 6.36 -7.91 2.25
C VAL A 30 7.26 -6.86 2.90
N GLU A 31 7.27 -6.78 4.24
CA GLU A 31 8.11 -5.81 4.95
C GLU A 31 9.61 -6.03 4.68
N GLN A 32 10.07 -7.29 4.64
CA GLN A 32 11.47 -7.61 4.36
C GLN A 32 11.90 -7.18 2.97
N LEU A 33 11.07 -7.44 1.95
CA LEU A 33 11.34 -7.02 0.57
C LEU A 33 11.36 -5.50 0.45
N ARG A 34 10.41 -4.80 1.11
CA ARG A 34 10.41 -3.34 1.16
C ARG A 34 11.66 -2.78 1.83
N GLN A 35 12.06 -3.33 2.97
CA GLN A 35 13.28 -2.91 3.67
C GLN A 35 14.54 -3.20 2.85
N HIS A 36 14.59 -4.33 2.14
CA HIS A 36 15.67 -4.63 1.22
C HIS A 36 15.76 -3.59 0.10
N ALA A 37 14.65 -3.28 -0.56
CA ALA A 37 14.60 -2.24 -1.59
C ALA A 37 15.04 -0.86 -1.05
N LEU A 38 14.57 -0.46 0.13
CA LEU A 38 15.00 0.77 0.79
C LEU A 38 16.49 0.76 1.14
N ALA A 39 17.04 -0.38 1.56
CA ALA A 39 18.46 -0.53 1.85
C ALA A 39 19.30 -0.40 0.58
N THR A 40 18.89 -1.04 -0.53
CA THR A 40 19.50 -0.85 -1.85
C THR A 40 19.44 0.61 -2.29
N LEU A 41 18.29 1.28 -2.12
CA LEU A 41 18.17 2.70 -2.47
C LEU A 41 19.07 3.63 -1.64
N LYS A 42 19.43 3.24 -0.42
CA LYS A 42 20.36 4.02 0.43
C LYS A 42 21.81 3.97 -0.06
N THR A 43 22.20 2.97 -0.84
CA THR A 43 23.57 2.88 -1.37
C THR A 43 23.80 3.86 -2.53
N PHE A 44 22.72 4.30 -3.19
CA PHE A 44 22.72 5.34 -4.22
C PHE A 44 22.96 6.74 -3.63
N ASP A 45 24.21 7.03 -3.33
CA ASP A 45 24.63 8.32 -2.78
C ASP A 45 24.95 9.32 -3.92
N PRO A 46 24.14 10.38 -4.09
CA PRO A 46 24.35 11.36 -5.15
C PRO A 46 25.57 12.27 -4.91
N SER A 47 26.13 12.30 -3.69
CA SER A 47 27.32 13.10 -3.36
C SER A 47 28.63 12.43 -3.77
N ARG A 48 28.58 11.14 -4.12
CA ARG A 48 29.76 10.38 -4.55
C ARG A 48 30.20 10.76 -5.96
N PRO A 49 31.48 10.52 -6.31
CA PRO A 49 31.93 10.67 -7.68
C PRO A 49 31.08 9.85 -8.68
N ILE A 50 30.94 10.35 -9.91
CA ILE A 50 30.12 9.71 -10.96
C ILE A 50 30.51 8.25 -11.26
N GLN A 51 31.74 7.85 -10.99
CA GLN A 51 32.23 6.47 -11.16
C GLN A 51 31.52 5.53 -10.18
N ASP A 52 31.59 5.82 -8.89
CA ASP A 52 30.94 5.06 -7.84
C ASP A 52 29.43 5.03 -8.04
N ARG A 53 28.83 6.17 -8.41
CA ARG A 53 27.39 6.27 -8.73
C ARG A 53 27.01 5.35 -9.89
N ALA A 54 27.78 5.37 -10.97
CA ALA A 54 27.56 4.50 -12.12
C ALA A 54 27.74 3.03 -11.74
N GLU A 55 28.75 2.69 -10.94
CA GLU A 55 28.98 1.32 -10.48
C GLU A 55 27.80 0.79 -9.66
N PHE A 56 27.23 1.59 -8.74
CA PHE A 56 26.04 1.19 -8.01
C PHE A 56 24.84 0.96 -8.92
N VAL A 57 24.61 1.85 -9.89
CA VAL A 57 23.49 1.72 -10.84
C VAL A 57 23.66 0.49 -11.74
N VAL A 58 24.87 0.28 -12.26
CA VAL A 58 25.22 -0.91 -13.05
C VAL A 58 25.01 -2.17 -12.22
N ASN A 59 25.51 -2.22 -10.99
CA ASN A 59 25.36 -3.36 -10.10
C ASN A 59 23.88 -3.66 -9.80
N ALA A 60 23.07 -2.63 -9.50
CA ALA A 60 21.65 -2.80 -9.23
C ALA A 60 20.85 -3.34 -10.44
N VAL A 61 21.30 -3.05 -11.66
CA VAL A 61 20.70 -3.58 -12.91
C VAL A 61 21.25 -4.96 -13.26
N GLU A 62 22.57 -5.12 -13.31
CA GLU A 62 23.23 -6.36 -13.76
C GLU A 62 23.00 -7.51 -12.78
N ASN A 63 23.01 -7.24 -11.48
CA ASN A 63 22.69 -8.22 -10.45
C ASN A 63 21.21 -8.22 -10.06
N GLN A 64 20.35 -7.52 -10.81
CA GLN A 64 18.88 -7.50 -10.67
C GLN A 64 18.36 -7.13 -9.27
N GLN A 65 19.21 -6.54 -8.43
CA GLN A 65 18.94 -6.42 -6.99
C GLN A 65 17.68 -5.60 -6.70
N LEU A 66 17.48 -4.47 -7.40
CA LEU A 66 16.32 -3.62 -7.15
C LEU A 66 15.09 -4.07 -7.95
N GLY A 67 15.23 -4.31 -9.25
CA GLY A 67 14.12 -4.69 -10.13
C GLY A 67 13.46 -6.02 -9.72
N GLU A 68 14.25 -7.03 -9.35
CA GLU A 68 13.73 -8.32 -8.87
C GLU A 68 13.07 -8.17 -7.50
N THR A 69 13.67 -7.41 -6.57
CA THR A 69 13.05 -7.13 -5.27
C THR A 69 11.69 -6.46 -5.42
N LEU A 70 11.57 -5.46 -6.30
CA LEU A 70 10.30 -4.78 -6.57
C LEU A 70 9.26 -5.73 -7.20
N SER A 71 9.71 -6.60 -8.11
CA SER A 71 8.83 -7.61 -8.72
C SER A 71 8.33 -8.63 -7.70
N LEU A 72 9.21 -9.12 -6.82
CA LEU A 72 8.84 -10.02 -5.73
C LEU A 72 7.91 -9.33 -4.72
N LEU A 73 8.12 -8.04 -4.45
CA LEU A 73 7.25 -7.26 -3.57
C LEU A 73 5.82 -7.21 -4.12
N VAL A 74 5.64 -6.97 -5.42
CA VAL A 74 4.31 -6.99 -6.08
C VAL A 74 3.62 -8.34 -5.90
N VAL A 75 4.35 -9.45 -6.08
CA VAL A 75 3.80 -10.80 -5.94
C VAL A 75 3.46 -11.13 -4.48
N ALA A 76 4.30 -10.71 -3.53
CA ALA A 76 4.06 -10.91 -2.11
C ALA A 76 2.84 -10.11 -1.63
N GLU A 77 2.69 -8.87 -2.09
CA GLU A 77 1.53 -8.01 -1.85
C GLU A 77 0.25 -8.61 -2.43
N GLU A 78 0.30 -9.14 -3.66
CA GLU A 78 -0.84 -9.85 -4.26
C GLU A 78 -1.24 -11.06 -3.41
N SER A 79 -0.26 -11.85 -3.00
CA SER A 79 -0.48 -13.05 -2.21
C SER A 79 -1.10 -12.71 -0.85
N LEU A 80 -0.62 -11.63 -0.21
CA LEU A 80 -1.17 -11.13 1.05
C LEU A 80 -2.62 -10.68 0.88
N PHE A 81 -2.92 -9.97 -0.20
CA PHE A 81 -4.28 -9.54 -0.51
C PHE A 81 -5.22 -10.73 -0.73
N GLN A 82 -4.83 -11.70 -1.56
CA GLN A 82 -5.62 -12.91 -1.76
C GLN A 82 -5.86 -13.64 -0.44
N TRP A 83 -4.84 -13.72 0.43
CA TRP A 83 -5.00 -14.30 1.76
C TRP A 83 -6.02 -13.55 2.62
N GLN A 84 -6.05 -12.20 2.59
CA GLN A 84 -7.09 -11.43 3.31
C GLN A 84 -8.49 -11.73 2.77
N ARG A 85 -8.66 -11.86 1.45
CA ARG A 85 -9.95 -12.27 0.87
C ARG A 85 -10.41 -13.62 1.39
N LEU A 86 -9.49 -14.59 1.46
CA LEU A 86 -9.78 -15.91 2.00
C LEU A 86 -10.19 -15.83 3.48
N ARG A 87 -9.48 -15.02 4.28
CA ARG A 87 -9.80 -14.79 5.69
C ARG A 87 -11.18 -14.18 5.88
N ILE A 88 -11.55 -13.18 5.08
CA ILE A 88 -12.87 -12.54 5.13
C ILE A 88 -13.96 -13.56 4.80
N ALA A 89 -13.82 -14.29 3.69
CA ALA A 89 -14.79 -15.31 3.26
C ALA A 89 -14.97 -16.42 4.31
N ARG A 90 -13.87 -16.83 4.95
CA ARG A 90 -13.92 -17.80 6.05
C ARG A 90 -14.72 -17.26 7.24
N VAL A 91 -14.41 -16.05 7.69
CA VAL A 91 -15.08 -15.43 8.85
C VAL A 91 -16.55 -15.17 8.56
N GLU A 92 -16.90 -14.77 7.34
CA GLU A 92 -18.30 -14.63 6.92
C GLU A 92 -19.07 -15.95 7.06
N ALA A 93 -18.44 -17.06 6.69
CA ALA A 93 -19.07 -18.39 6.75
C ALA A 93 -19.15 -18.98 8.17
N THR A 94 -18.15 -18.75 9.03
CA THR A 94 -18.06 -19.43 10.35
C THR A 94 -18.35 -18.54 11.54
N GLU A 95 -18.03 -17.25 11.47
CA GLU A 95 -18.08 -16.31 12.60
C GLU A 95 -18.58 -14.92 12.15
N PRO A 96 -19.82 -14.81 11.64
CA PRO A 96 -20.33 -13.57 11.05
C PRO A 96 -20.35 -12.40 12.04
N GLN A 97 -20.44 -12.67 13.34
CA GLN A 97 -20.35 -11.65 14.39
C GLN A 97 -19.00 -10.92 14.44
N HIS A 98 -17.93 -11.52 13.92
CA HIS A 98 -16.58 -10.93 13.87
C HIS A 98 -16.26 -10.31 12.51
N LEU A 99 -17.13 -10.45 11.51
CA LEU A 99 -16.88 -10.04 10.12
C LEU A 99 -16.50 -8.57 10.00
N GLN A 100 -17.26 -7.68 10.65
CA GLN A 100 -17.01 -6.24 10.58
C GLN A 100 -15.61 -5.88 11.08
N LYS A 101 -15.21 -6.45 12.22
CA LYS A 101 -13.88 -6.21 12.78
C LYS A 101 -12.78 -6.69 11.82
N VAL A 102 -12.96 -7.87 11.21
CA VAL A 102 -11.98 -8.43 10.27
C VAL A 102 -11.88 -7.60 8.99
N LEU A 103 -13.00 -7.06 8.50
CA LEU A 103 -13.00 -6.13 7.37
C LEU A 103 -12.24 -4.84 7.72
N ASP A 104 -12.46 -4.28 8.91
CA ASP A 104 -11.79 -3.07 9.34
C ASP A 104 -10.28 -3.28 9.54
N ASP A 105 -9.87 -4.40 10.15
CA ASP A 105 -8.45 -4.78 10.26
C ASP A 105 -7.79 -4.96 8.87
N ALA A 106 -8.50 -5.59 7.92
CA ALA A 106 -8.00 -5.80 6.58
C ALA A 106 -7.85 -4.47 5.82
N ARG A 107 -8.82 -3.56 5.96
CA ARG A 107 -8.78 -2.21 5.39
C ARG A 107 -7.59 -1.41 5.92
N GLU A 108 -7.37 -1.43 7.23
CA GLU A 108 -6.24 -0.75 7.87
C GLU A 108 -4.90 -1.30 7.36
N LEU A 109 -4.75 -2.63 7.31
CA LEU A 109 -3.53 -3.26 6.80
C LEU A 109 -3.26 -2.88 5.34
N LEU A 110 -4.26 -2.98 4.47
CA LEU A 110 -4.08 -2.69 3.04
C LEU A 110 -3.77 -1.20 2.80
N ALA A 111 -4.42 -0.30 3.56
CA ALA A 111 -4.11 1.13 3.51
C ALA A 111 -2.67 1.42 3.94
N HIS A 112 -2.19 0.73 4.98
CA HIS A 112 -0.81 0.81 5.43
C HIS A 112 0.18 0.36 4.33
N GLN A 113 -0.04 -0.82 3.74
CA GLN A 113 0.82 -1.36 2.69
C GLN A 113 0.87 -0.43 1.47
N MET A 114 -0.28 0.10 1.04
CA MET A 114 -0.35 1.09 -0.05
C MET A 114 0.41 2.38 0.24
N ALA A 115 0.29 2.90 1.45
CA ALA A 115 1.02 4.10 1.86
C ALA A 115 2.54 3.87 1.85
N ALA A 116 2.98 2.72 2.39
CA ALA A 116 4.39 2.33 2.45
C ALA A 116 5.00 2.12 1.04
N ASP A 117 4.28 1.48 0.14
CA ASP A 117 4.72 1.28 -1.24
C ASP A 117 4.76 2.59 -2.04
N GLY A 118 3.80 3.49 -1.80
CA GLY A 118 3.81 4.83 -2.36
C GLY A 118 5.00 5.67 -1.86
N GLU A 119 5.40 5.50 -0.60
CA GLU A 119 6.61 6.11 -0.06
C GLU A 119 7.88 5.54 -0.71
N LEU A 120 7.96 4.21 -0.82
CA LEU A 120 9.07 3.53 -1.52
C LEU A 120 9.23 4.08 -2.95
N TYR A 121 8.13 4.19 -3.69
CA TYR A 121 8.15 4.72 -5.06
C TYR A 121 8.70 6.17 -5.12
N ARG A 122 8.15 7.07 -4.30
CA ARG A 122 8.61 8.48 -4.26
C ARG A 122 10.09 8.59 -3.86
N ARG A 123 10.51 7.77 -2.90
CA ARG A 123 11.91 7.70 -2.45
C ARG A 123 12.82 7.25 -3.59
N ALA A 124 12.45 6.17 -4.28
CA ALA A 124 13.20 5.64 -5.41
C ALA A 124 13.33 6.68 -6.53
N GLN A 125 12.23 7.34 -6.90
CA GLN A 125 12.25 8.40 -7.91
C GLN A 125 13.20 9.54 -7.53
N THR A 126 13.11 10.03 -6.29
CA THR A 126 13.99 11.09 -5.77
C THR A 126 15.46 10.70 -5.85
N VAL A 127 15.78 9.46 -5.46
CA VAL A 127 17.14 8.93 -5.47
C VAL A 127 17.67 8.77 -6.90
N LEU A 128 16.89 8.17 -7.79
CA LEU A 128 17.27 7.99 -9.19
C LEU A 128 17.47 9.34 -9.90
N ASP A 129 16.62 10.34 -9.61
CA ASP A 129 16.77 11.69 -10.17
C ASP A 129 18.00 12.41 -9.63
N ALA A 130 18.35 12.21 -8.36
CA ALA A 130 19.58 12.75 -7.78
C ALA A 130 20.82 12.08 -8.37
N VAL A 131 20.77 10.76 -8.60
CA VAL A 131 21.86 10.00 -9.24
C VAL A 131 21.96 10.26 -10.75
N ALA A 132 20.90 10.74 -11.40
CA ALA A 132 20.93 11.12 -12.81
C ALA A 132 21.72 12.41 -13.08
N ARG A 133 21.85 13.31 -12.09
CA ARG A 133 22.46 14.62 -12.29
C ARG A 133 23.97 14.47 -12.51
N THR A 134 24.43 14.79 -13.71
CA THR A 134 25.86 14.90 -14.05
C THR A 134 26.32 16.34 -13.92
N GLU A 135 27.44 16.60 -13.27
CA GLU A 135 28.05 17.93 -13.21
C GLU A 135 28.97 18.17 -14.41
N ALA A 136 29.22 19.43 -14.77
CA ALA A 136 30.05 19.78 -15.93
C ALA A 136 31.50 19.22 -15.84
N ILE A 137 31.97 18.95 -14.63
CA ILE A 137 33.30 18.37 -14.35
C ILE A 137 33.37 16.84 -14.61
N ASP A 138 32.24 16.17 -14.84
CA ASP A 138 32.18 14.72 -15.11
C ASP A 138 32.60 14.35 -16.55
N GLY A 139 32.79 15.35 -17.44
CA GLY A 139 33.06 15.15 -18.87
C GLY A 139 34.31 14.33 -19.23
N PHE A 140 35.26 14.19 -18.31
CA PHE A 140 36.45 13.34 -18.51
C PHE A 140 36.19 11.84 -18.24
N ARG A 141 35.00 11.47 -17.74
CA ARG A 141 34.65 10.11 -17.28
C ARG A 141 33.60 9.47 -18.20
N PHE A 142 33.88 9.45 -19.50
CA PHE A 142 32.97 9.02 -20.56
C PHE A 142 32.29 7.66 -20.31
N TRP A 143 33.05 6.63 -19.91
CA TRP A 143 32.53 5.28 -19.70
C TRP A 143 31.51 5.20 -18.55
N SER A 144 31.77 5.92 -17.44
CA SER A 144 30.85 5.96 -16.29
C SER A 144 29.55 6.66 -16.65
N VAL A 145 29.63 7.76 -17.42
CA VAL A 145 28.44 8.48 -17.91
C VAL A 145 27.65 7.60 -18.89
N GLN A 146 28.32 6.86 -19.77
CA GLN A 146 27.68 5.94 -20.70
C GLN A 146 26.97 4.78 -19.99
N GLY A 147 27.62 4.16 -19.00
CA GLY A 147 27.01 3.11 -18.18
C GLY A 147 25.77 3.62 -17.43
N LEU A 148 25.88 4.79 -16.80
CA LEU A 148 24.75 5.44 -16.13
C LEU A 148 23.60 5.75 -17.09
N THR A 149 23.90 6.29 -18.27
CA THR A 149 22.89 6.64 -19.29
C THR A 149 22.21 5.39 -19.87
N ARG A 150 22.93 4.26 -19.92
CA ARG A 150 22.40 2.96 -20.36
C ARG A 150 21.47 2.31 -19.32
N ASP A 151 21.85 2.33 -18.04
CA ASP A 151 21.24 1.49 -17.02
C ASP A 151 20.20 2.22 -16.17
N LEU A 152 20.34 3.54 -15.98
CA LEU A 152 19.35 4.35 -15.27
C LEU A 152 17.93 4.27 -15.88
N PRO A 153 17.74 4.26 -17.22
CA PRO A 153 16.42 4.05 -17.81
C PRO A 153 15.79 2.71 -17.43
N LYS A 154 16.58 1.65 -17.28
CA LYS A 154 16.07 0.32 -16.89
C LYS A 154 15.54 0.31 -15.46
N LEU A 155 16.27 0.94 -14.52
CA LEU A 155 15.80 1.08 -13.13
C LEU A 155 14.52 1.92 -13.04
N ARG A 156 14.41 2.96 -13.87
CA ARG A 156 13.16 3.75 -13.95
C ARG A 156 12.01 2.91 -14.50
N GLU A 157 12.26 2.11 -15.52
CA GLU A 157 11.25 1.19 -16.07
C GLU A 157 10.80 0.14 -15.04
N ASP A 158 11.74 -0.44 -14.28
CA ASP A 158 11.41 -1.36 -13.19
C ASP A 158 10.52 -0.69 -12.13
N LEU A 159 10.84 0.56 -11.78
CA LEU A 159 10.07 1.35 -10.83
C LEU A 159 8.67 1.72 -11.36
N ASP A 160 8.56 2.05 -12.64
CA ASP A 160 7.30 2.33 -13.30
C ASP A 160 6.42 1.08 -13.40
N ARG A 161 7.02 -0.08 -13.70
CA ARG A 161 6.34 -1.39 -13.67
C ARG A 161 5.81 -1.70 -12.27
N PHE A 162 6.61 -1.47 -11.23
CA PHE A 162 6.16 -1.60 -9.85
C PHE A 162 4.94 -0.70 -9.56
N ALA A 163 5.04 0.59 -9.88
CA ALA A 163 3.95 1.54 -9.65
C ALA A 163 2.68 1.18 -10.44
N HIS A 164 2.82 0.73 -11.68
CA HIS A 164 1.70 0.28 -12.50
C HIS A 164 1.02 -0.94 -11.87
N ALA A 165 1.79 -1.95 -11.45
CA ALA A 165 1.25 -3.14 -10.82
C ALA A 165 0.50 -2.80 -9.52
N ARG A 166 1.07 -1.94 -8.66
CA ARG A 166 0.42 -1.53 -7.42
C ARG A 166 -0.87 -0.75 -7.64
N ARG A 167 -0.94 0.09 -8.68
CA ARG A 167 -2.18 0.79 -9.06
C ARG A 167 -3.26 -0.18 -9.56
N ALA A 168 -2.88 -1.14 -10.39
CA ALA A 168 -3.82 -2.16 -10.88
C ALA A 168 -4.40 -2.96 -9.71
N GLN A 169 -3.55 -3.36 -8.76
CA GLN A 169 -3.98 -4.03 -7.54
C GLN A 169 -4.91 -3.14 -6.70
N ALA A 170 -4.56 -1.87 -6.46
CA ALA A 170 -5.43 -0.96 -5.72
C ALA A 170 -6.84 -0.81 -6.33
N LEU A 171 -6.97 -0.88 -7.66
CA LEU A 171 -8.27 -0.87 -8.34
C LEU A 171 -9.06 -2.15 -8.07
N GLU A 172 -8.45 -3.33 -8.21
CA GLU A 172 -9.10 -4.61 -7.88
C GLU A 172 -9.55 -4.64 -6.40
N TRP A 173 -8.79 -4.01 -5.51
CA TRP A 173 -9.09 -3.97 -4.08
C TRP A 173 -10.26 -3.04 -3.76
N SER A 174 -10.48 -2.01 -4.57
CA SER A 174 -11.63 -1.11 -4.40
C SER A 174 -12.97 -1.86 -4.54
N GLU A 175 -12.99 -2.95 -5.32
CA GLU A 175 -14.19 -3.77 -5.53
C GLU A 175 -14.59 -4.56 -4.28
N ILE A 176 -13.62 -5.00 -3.46
CA ILE A 176 -13.87 -5.66 -2.16
C ILE A 176 -14.28 -4.63 -1.09
N ASN A 177 -13.88 -3.37 -1.27
CA ASN A 177 -14.24 -2.27 -0.38
C ASN A 177 -15.59 -1.63 -0.72
N ALA A 178 -16.27 -2.06 -1.79
CA ALA A 178 -17.63 -1.64 -2.06
C ALA A 178 -18.54 -2.16 -0.93
N PRO A 179 -19.40 -1.30 -0.33
CA PRO A 179 -20.29 -1.74 0.74
C PRO A 179 -21.13 -2.91 0.24
N THR A 180 -21.15 -4.01 1.00
CA THR A 180 -21.94 -5.19 0.64
C THR A 180 -23.42 -4.79 0.53
N PRO A 181 -24.26 -5.51 -0.25
CA PRO A 181 -25.68 -5.18 -0.39
C PRO A 181 -26.41 -5.05 0.95
N LYS A 182 -25.99 -5.79 1.98
CA LYS A 182 -26.50 -5.65 3.36
C LYS A 182 -26.10 -4.31 3.99
N GLU A 183 -24.85 -3.90 3.86
CA GLU A 183 -24.36 -2.59 4.31
C GLU A 183 -25.02 -1.44 3.53
N ALA A 184 -25.30 -1.62 2.23
CA ALA A 184 -26.04 -0.63 1.43
C ALA A 184 -27.50 -0.51 1.88
N ILE A 185 -28.15 -1.61 2.29
CA ILE A 185 -29.51 -1.61 2.85
C ILE A 185 -29.53 -0.94 4.24
N GLN A 186 -28.52 -1.19 5.07
CA GLN A 186 -28.41 -0.59 6.41
C GLN A 186 -28.03 0.90 6.33
N ALA A 187 -27.13 1.28 5.42
CA ALA A 187 -26.78 2.67 5.15
C ALA A 187 -27.92 3.46 4.46
N ALA A 188 -28.76 2.80 3.65
CA ALA A 188 -29.97 3.41 3.08
C ALA A 188 -31.06 3.62 4.14
N ALA A 189 -31.12 2.79 5.19
CA ALA A 189 -32.00 3.03 6.34
C ALA A 189 -31.52 4.24 7.18
N ASP A 190 -30.21 4.48 7.25
CA ASP A 190 -29.62 5.55 8.05
C ASP A 190 -29.43 6.89 7.30
N LYS A 191 -29.50 6.92 5.95
CA LYS A 191 -29.27 8.14 5.16
C LYS A 191 -30.29 8.33 4.03
N ALA A 192 -31.48 8.81 4.41
CA ALA A 192 -32.26 9.66 3.54
C ALA A 192 -31.68 11.11 3.57
N SER A 193 -30.80 11.47 2.61
CA SER A 193 -30.77 12.81 1.98
C SER A 193 -29.60 13.03 0.99
N VAL A 194 -29.97 13.13 -0.30
CA VAL A 194 -29.53 14.11 -1.33
C VAL A 194 -28.06 14.23 -1.80
N ALA A 195 -27.05 13.66 -1.15
CA ALA A 195 -25.64 13.94 -1.54
C ALA A 195 -25.02 13.02 -2.62
N ALA A 196 -25.80 12.36 -3.49
CA ALA A 196 -25.28 11.33 -4.40
C ALA A 196 -24.76 11.84 -5.76
N THR A 197 -25.10 13.06 -6.19
CA THR A 197 -24.78 13.54 -7.55
C THR A 197 -23.50 14.37 -7.66
N GLN A 198 -22.86 14.79 -6.57
CA GLN A 198 -21.63 15.60 -6.63
C GLN A 198 -20.32 14.81 -6.47
N ALA A 199 -20.40 13.52 -6.14
CA ALA A 199 -19.20 12.69 -5.92
C ALA A 199 -18.59 12.09 -7.20
N LEU A 200 -19.35 12.06 -8.31
CA LEU A 200 -18.90 11.41 -9.54
C LEU A 200 -17.95 12.27 -10.40
N GLU A 201 -17.93 13.59 -10.20
CA GLU A 201 -17.06 14.51 -10.97
C GLU A 201 -15.64 14.65 -10.40
N ALA A 202 -15.41 14.26 -9.14
CA ALA A 202 -14.10 14.37 -8.48
C ALA A 202 -13.15 13.18 -8.73
N ALA A 203 -13.59 12.15 -9.46
CA ALA A 203 -12.82 10.92 -9.67
C ALA A 203 -11.67 11.04 -10.70
N THR A 204 -11.53 12.19 -11.37
CA THR A 204 -10.51 12.39 -12.42
C THR A 204 -9.24 13.10 -11.94
N GLU A 205 -9.22 13.68 -10.74
CA GLU A 205 -8.05 14.39 -10.22
C GLU A 205 -7.61 13.90 -8.83
N GLY A 206 -6.47 13.20 -8.79
CA GLY A 206 -5.54 13.29 -7.67
C GLY A 206 -5.45 12.08 -6.74
N TYR A 207 -4.30 11.41 -6.81
CA TYR A 207 -3.76 10.43 -5.83
C TYR A 207 -3.64 10.95 -4.38
N THR A 208 -4.18 12.12 -4.05
CA THR A 208 -4.24 12.71 -2.71
C THR A 208 -5.57 12.46 -2.00
N ALA A 209 -6.64 12.07 -2.72
CA ALA A 209 -7.97 11.90 -2.15
C ALA A 209 -8.09 10.67 -1.23
N VAL A 210 -7.36 9.58 -1.52
CA VAL A 210 -7.49 8.33 -0.76
C VAL A 210 -6.98 8.49 0.67
N SER A 211 -5.89 9.24 0.91
CA SER A 211 -5.39 9.52 2.27
C SER A 211 -6.32 10.43 3.08
N ASN A 212 -6.94 11.42 2.45
CA ASN A 212 -7.84 12.37 3.12
C ASN A 212 -9.24 11.80 3.38
N PHE A 213 -9.69 10.81 2.59
CA PHE A 213 -10.95 10.13 2.83
C PHE A 213 -10.88 9.22 4.07
N PHE A 214 -9.80 8.47 4.23
CA PHE A 214 -9.61 7.57 5.38
C PHE A 214 -9.21 8.28 6.68
N SER A 215 -8.57 9.45 6.63
CA SER A 215 -8.23 10.23 7.84
C SER A 215 -9.40 11.04 8.40
N LYS A 216 -10.42 11.34 7.58
CA LYS A 216 -11.61 12.09 8.03
C LYS A 216 -12.58 11.21 8.82
N THR A 217 -12.61 9.90 8.59
CA THR A 217 -13.46 8.95 9.33
C THR A 217 -12.89 8.56 10.71
N THR A 218 -11.60 8.79 10.97
CA THR A 218 -10.96 8.50 12.26
C THR A 218 -10.92 9.68 13.24
N ARG A 219 -11.23 10.91 12.80
CA ARG A 219 -11.09 12.13 13.65
C ARG A 219 -12.39 12.60 14.34
N GLU A 220 -13.53 11.95 14.12
CA GLU A 220 -14.78 12.29 14.83
C GLU A 220 -15.05 11.45 16.10
N GLY A 221 -14.20 10.47 16.41
CA GLY A 221 -14.38 9.61 17.60
C GLY A 221 -13.80 10.11 18.93
N SER A 222 -13.02 11.21 18.96
CA SER A 222 -12.22 11.60 20.15
C SER A 222 -12.67 12.87 20.88
N LYS A 223 -13.92 13.33 20.68
CA LYS A 223 -14.51 14.45 21.45
C LYS A 223 -15.75 14.05 22.24
N LEU A 224 -15.72 12.96 23.01
CA LEU A 224 -16.80 12.67 23.98
C LEU A 224 -16.37 12.23 25.38
N PHE A 225 -15.08 12.33 25.73
CA PHE A 225 -14.66 12.15 27.12
C PHE A 225 -13.83 13.33 27.61
N GLY A 226 -14.47 14.17 28.45
CA GLY A 226 -13.75 15.09 29.32
C GLY A 226 -14.39 16.45 29.52
N LYS A 227 -15.57 16.54 30.16
CA LYS A 227 -15.86 17.57 31.18
C LYS A 227 -17.19 17.34 31.90
N ARG A 228 -17.16 16.75 33.09
CA ARG A 228 -18.16 17.00 34.14
C ARG A 228 -17.48 16.97 35.49
N ARG A 229 -17.18 18.15 36.03
CA ARG A 229 -17.40 18.58 37.44
C ARG A 229 -16.66 19.89 37.70
N SER A 230 -17.45 20.94 37.92
CA SER A 230 -17.19 22.04 38.85
C SER A 230 -18.49 22.85 38.89
N CYS A 231 -19.27 22.66 39.95
CA CYS A 231 -19.52 23.69 40.96
C CYS A 231 -20.48 24.77 40.43
N ASP A 232 -21.76 24.58 40.72
CA ASP A 232 -22.66 25.69 40.99
C ASP A 232 -23.41 25.35 42.27
N GLN A 233 -23.15 26.16 43.30
CA GLN A 233 -24.10 26.44 44.37
C GLN A 233 -23.67 27.76 45.01
N SER A 234 -24.28 28.82 44.48
CA SER A 234 -25.05 29.84 45.20
C SER A 234 -24.33 30.72 46.23
N ASP A 235 -24.25 31.99 45.83
CA ASP A 235 -24.32 33.18 46.67
C ASP A 235 -25.48 33.09 47.68
N GLU A 236 -25.26 33.55 48.92
CA GLU A 236 -26.18 34.48 49.64
C GLU A 236 -25.56 34.92 50.99
N GLU A 237 -25.51 36.26 51.14
CA GLU A 237 -25.25 37.13 52.31
C GLU A 237 -23.83 37.26 52.90
#